data_AF-A0A645BS80-F1
#
_entry.id   AF-A0A645BS80-F1
#
_cell.length_a   1.000
_cell.length_b   1.000
_cell.length_c   1.000
_cell.angle_alpha   90.00
_cell.angle_beta   90.00
_cell.angle_gamma   90.00
#
_symmetry.space_group_name_H-M   'P 1'
#
loop_
_entity.id
_entity.type
_entity.pdbx_description
1 polymer ?
#
loop_
_entity_poly.entity_id
_entity_poly.type
_entity_poly.pdbx_seq_one_letter_code
_entity_poly.pdbx_strand_id
1 'polypeptide(L)'
;MGFEAKRIGGAGNTDVVVRWKDSDGETITAVVDGKSKSSGTVSHGDVSDVAIETHKEKNGAEFVAIIGPGFGGDTLKNHARKKGFALITDIELIDIAKSSQMLGLSLAEISLLFRVPNGLTQLTELITNKQREQDIVFWVVSTFKQEQNAMESLSARDLYFLLRRTEISPSLEELIAAFEMLSKDEIGILIQIKKASEIENTTYVLRGEHHCVNRLRALANSIEKGLS
;
A
#
# COMPACT_ATOMS: atom_id res chain seq x y z
N MET A 1 0.06 -6.02 -8.99
CA MET A 1 0.50 -6.57 -7.70
C MET A 1 1.91 -7.13 -7.72
N GLY A 2 2.40 -7.71 -8.83
CA GLY A 2 3.83 -8.04 -8.99
C GLY A 2 4.27 -9.43 -8.52
N PHE A 3 3.35 -10.25 -8.01
CA PHE A 3 3.64 -11.66 -7.70
C PHE A 3 3.86 -12.49 -8.97
N GLU A 4 4.65 -13.56 -8.85
CA GLU A 4 4.62 -14.66 -9.82
C GLU A 4 3.34 -15.46 -9.59
N ALA A 5 2.38 -15.40 -10.51
CA ALA A 5 1.09 -16.08 -10.38
C ALA A 5 0.87 -17.07 -11.52
N LYS A 6 0.53 -18.31 -11.18
CA LYS A 6 0.22 -19.38 -12.14
C LYS A 6 -1.17 -19.93 -11.87
N ARG A 7 -2.05 -19.81 -12.87
CA ARG A 7 -3.35 -20.50 -12.87
C ARG A 7 -3.13 -22.00 -13.03
N ILE A 8 -3.70 -22.79 -12.12
CA ILE A 8 -3.67 -24.26 -12.16
C ILE A 8 -5.06 -24.76 -12.56
N GLY A 9 -6.03 -24.64 -11.65
CA GLY A 9 -7.41 -25.06 -11.86
C GLY A 9 -7.61 -26.57 -12.03
N GLY A 10 -8.87 -26.96 -12.16
CA GLY A 10 -9.27 -28.36 -12.34
C GLY A 10 -9.57 -29.08 -11.02
N ALA A 11 -10.33 -30.18 -11.10
CA ALA A 11 -10.77 -30.91 -9.93
C ALA A 11 -9.58 -31.45 -9.11
N GLY A 12 -9.59 -31.19 -7.80
CA GLY A 12 -8.56 -31.66 -6.86
C GLY A 12 -7.27 -30.84 -6.83
N ASN A 13 -7.26 -29.67 -7.47
CA ASN A 13 -6.17 -28.69 -7.43
C ASN A 13 -6.69 -27.32 -6.98
N THR A 14 -5.75 -26.47 -6.57
CA THR A 14 -6.03 -25.05 -6.35
C THR A 14 -6.30 -24.31 -7.66
N ASP A 15 -6.99 -23.19 -7.61
CA ASP A 15 -7.21 -22.35 -8.78
C ASP A 15 -5.93 -21.62 -9.22
N VAL A 16 -5.16 -21.08 -8.27
CA VAL A 16 -3.95 -20.29 -8.52
C VAL A 16 -2.87 -20.58 -7.49
N VAL A 17 -1.61 -20.68 -7.94
CA VAL A 17 -0.43 -20.66 -7.08
C VAL A 17 0.26 -19.32 -7.25
N VAL A 18 0.59 -18.68 -6.13
CA VAL A 18 1.25 -17.37 -6.06
C VAL A 18 2.60 -17.54 -5.38
N ARG A 19 3.65 -16.94 -5.93
CA ARG A 19 5.00 -16.95 -5.36
C ARG A 19 5.61 -15.56 -5.32
N TRP A 20 6.43 -15.33 -4.30
CA TRP A 20 7.27 -14.16 -4.20
C TRP A 20 8.55 -14.46 -3.43
N LYS A 21 9.48 -13.52 -3.49
CA LYS A 21 10.67 -13.49 -2.66
C LYS A 21 10.41 -12.60 -1.45
N ASP A 22 10.71 -13.10 -0.26
CA ASP A 22 10.69 -12.27 0.95
C ASP A 22 11.95 -11.38 1.04
N SER A 23 12.12 -10.69 2.17
CA SER A 23 13.27 -9.81 2.41
C SER A 23 14.61 -10.54 2.44
N ASP A 24 14.61 -11.83 2.79
CA ASP A 24 15.82 -12.66 2.87
C ASP A 24 16.11 -13.36 1.53
N GLY A 25 15.22 -13.21 0.54
CA GLY A 25 15.34 -13.85 -0.77
C GLY A 25 14.84 -15.28 -0.78
N GLU A 26 14.09 -15.72 0.23
CA GLU A 26 13.44 -17.03 0.26
C GLU A 26 12.16 -17.01 -0.57
N THR A 27 11.91 -18.11 -1.29
CA THR A 27 10.69 -18.23 -2.11
C THR A 27 9.54 -18.66 -1.23
N ILE A 28 8.59 -17.74 -1.03
CA ILE A 28 7.34 -18.00 -0.33
C ILE A 28 6.27 -18.39 -1.34
N THR A 29 5.45 -19.39 -0.98
CA THR A 29 4.36 -19.88 -1.83
C THR A 29 3.01 -19.78 -1.12
N ALA A 30 1.99 -19.31 -1.84
CA ALA A 30 0.59 -19.32 -1.42
C ALA A 30 -0.28 -20.04 -2.46
N VAL A 31 -1.31 -20.75 -1.98
CA VAL A 31 -2.40 -21.25 -2.82
C VAL A 31 -3.62 -20.35 -2.69
N VAL A 32 -4.33 -20.14 -3.79
CA VAL A 32 -5.49 -19.23 -3.86
C VAL A 32 -6.64 -19.95 -4.53
N ASP A 33 -7.76 -20.05 -3.81
CA ASP A 33 -9.00 -20.66 -4.32
C ASP A 33 -10.11 -19.63 -4.44
N GLY A 34 -10.69 -19.55 -5.63
CA GLY A 34 -11.83 -18.70 -5.94
C GLY A 34 -13.15 -19.38 -5.60
N LYS A 35 -14.07 -18.63 -5.00
CA LYS A 35 -15.43 -19.07 -4.72
C LYS A 35 -16.40 -18.07 -5.32
N SER A 36 -17.34 -18.58 -6.11
CA SER A 36 -18.41 -17.78 -6.70
C SER A 36 -19.75 -18.20 -6.12
N LYS A 37 -20.57 -17.22 -5.73
CA LYS A 37 -21.90 -17.45 -5.14
C LYS A 37 -22.91 -16.43 -5.64
N SER A 38 -24.03 -16.91 -6.17
CA SER A 38 -25.16 -16.06 -6.57
C SER A 38 -25.83 -15.37 -5.38
N SER A 39 -25.72 -15.94 -4.17
CA SER A 39 -26.17 -15.32 -2.92
C SER A 39 -25.29 -14.16 -2.43
N GLY A 40 -24.14 -13.90 -3.09
CA GLY A 40 -23.18 -12.87 -2.69
C GLY A 40 -22.35 -13.22 -1.45
N THR A 41 -22.55 -14.39 -0.84
CA THR A 41 -21.80 -14.80 0.36
C THR A 41 -21.39 -16.26 0.32
N VAL A 42 -20.15 -16.53 0.72
CA VAL A 42 -19.56 -17.85 0.92
C VAL A 42 -19.78 -18.26 2.37
N SER A 43 -20.31 -19.46 2.57
CA SER A 43 -20.56 -20.08 3.88
C SER A 43 -19.59 -21.24 4.15
N HIS A 44 -19.60 -21.77 5.38
CA HIS A 44 -18.69 -22.84 5.76
C HIS A 44 -18.83 -24.10 4.88
N GLY A 45 -20.06 -24.47 4.50
CA GLY A 45 -20.30 -25.65 3.63
C GLY A 45 -19.79 -25.50 2.20
N ASP A 46 -19.41 -24.29 1.78
CA ASP A 46 -18.90 -23.99 0.44
C ASP A 46 -17.38 -24.14 0.33
N VAL A 47 -16.72 -24.31 1.48
CA VAL A 47 -15.29 -24.47 1.61
C VAL A 47 -15.03 -25.85 2.20
N SER A 48 -14.29 -26.69 1.45
CA SER A 48 -13.85 -27.99 1.96
C SER A 48 -12.46 -27.83 2.56
N ASP A 49 -12.37 -27.81 3.90
CA ASP A 49 -11.11 -27.63 4.62
C ASP A 49 -10.06 -28.68 4.20
N VAL A 50 -10.48 -29.94 4.07
CA VAL A 50 -9.63 -31.04 3.61
C VAL A 50 -9.06 -30.79 2.22
N ALA A 51 -9.87 -30.25 1.30
CA ALA A 51 -9.39 -29.93 -0.05
C ALA A 51 -8.37 -28.79 0.00
N ILE A 52 -8.63 -27.74 0.77
CA ILE A 52 -7.72 -26.60 0.93
C ILE A 52 -6.38 -27.03 1.53
N GLU A 53 -6.39 -27.84 2.58
CA GLU A 53 -5.16 -28.38 3.18
C GLU A 53 -4.40 -29.27 2.19
N THR A 54 -5.10 -30.14 1.46
CA THR A 54 -4.51 -30.96 0.40
C THR A 54 -3.86 -30.09 -0.68
N HIS A 55 -4.51 -29.00 -1.09
CA HIS A 55 -3.96 -28.06 -2.07
C HIS A 55 -2.69 -27.38 -1.55
N LYS A 56 -2.72 -26.94 -0.29
CA LYS A 56 -1.57 -26.33 0.39
C LYS A 56 -0.37 -27.29 0.40
N GLU A 57 -0.58 -28.53 0.86
CA GLU A 57 0.46 -29.55 0.96
C GLU A 57 1.03 -29.93 -0.41
N LYS A 58 0.17 -30.19 -1.41
CA LYS A 58 0.60 -30.54 -2.78
C LYS A 58 1.51 -29.50 -3.42
N ASN A 59 1.33 -28.23 -3.06
CA ASN A 59 2.08 -27.12 -3.62
C ASN A 59 3.22 -26.63 -2.72
N GLY A 60 3.43 -27.26 -1.55
CA GLY A 60 4.41 -26.80 -0.56
C GLY A 60 4.14 -25.35 -0.12
N ALA A 61 2.88 -24.95 -0.08
CA ALA A 61 2.51 -23.57 0.20
C ALA A 61 2.50 -23.29 1.70
N GLU A 62 2.99 -22.13 2.08
CA GLU A 62 2.98 -21.64 3.46
C GLU A 62 1.63 -21.00 3.78
N PHE A 63 1.04 -20.32 2.79
CA PHE A 63 -0.18 -19.55 2.95
C PHE A 63 -1.32 -20.07 2.06
N VAL A 64 -2.53 -19.73 2.49
CA VAL A 64 -3.78 -20.02 1.79
C VAL A 64 -4.59 -18.73 1.75
N ALA A 65 -5.13 -18.39 0.59
CA ALA A 65 -6.19 -17.41 0.46
C ALA A 65 -7.43 -18.00 -0.21
N ILE A 66 -8.60 -17.62 0.29
CA ILE A 66 -9.89 -17.92 -0.31
C ILE A 66 -10.48 -16.59 -0.75
N ILE A 67 -10.77 -16.47 -2.04
CA ILE A 67 -11.34 -15.27 -2.64
C ILE A 67 -12.83 -15.48 -2.92
N GLY A 68 -13.69 -14.54 -2.55
CA GLY A 68 -15.12 -14.64 -2.86
C GLY A 68 -15.86 -13.30 -2.79
N PRO A 69 -17.16 -13.27 -3.15
CA PRO A 69 -17.95 -12.03 -3.13
C PRO A 69 -18.23 -11.48 -1.71
N GLY A 70 -18.02 -12.31 -0.69
CA GLY A 70 -18.32 -12.00 0.70
C GLY A 70 -18.27 -13.27 1.56
N PHE A 71 -18.11 -13.14 2.88
CA PHE A 71 -18.02 -14.28 3.80
C PHE A 71 -19.05 -14.15 4.93
N GLY A 72 -20.00 -15.09 4.95
CA GLY A 72 -21.10 -15.13 5.91
C GLY A 72 -20.85 -16.08 7.08
N GLY A 73 -21.36 -15.70 8.25
CA GLY A 73 -21.37 -16.52 9.45
C GLY A 73 -20.03 -16.61 10.19
N ASP A 74 -20.11 -16.68 11.52
CA ASP A 74 -18.92 -16.73 12.37
C ASP A 74 -18.18 -18.07 12.27
N THR A 75 -18.87 -19.15 11.91
CA THR A 75 -18.26 -20.48 11.80
C THR A 75 -17.11 -20.51 10.79
N LEU A 76 -17.34 -20.01 9.57
CA LEU A 76 -16.30 -19.97 8.53
C LEU A 76 -15.15 -19.04 8.95
N LYS A 77 -15.45 -17.84 9.46
CA LYS A 77 -14.44 -16.87 9.89
C LYS A 77 -13.57 -17.40 11.03
N ASN A 78 -14.19 -18.01 12.04
CA ASN A 78 -13.49 -18.62 13.16
C ASN A 78 -12.66 -19.82 12.72
N HIS A 79 -13.17 -20.63 11.79
CA HIS A 79 -12.44 -21.76 11.24
C HIS A 79 -11.21 -21.29 10.45
N ALA A 80 -11.40 -20.39 9.50
CA ALA A 80 -10.33 -19.80 8.69
C ALA A 80 -9.24 -19.19 9.58
N ARG A 81 -9.62 -18.46 10.64
CA ARG A 81 -8.68 -17.92 11.63
C ARG A 81 -7.89 -19.02 12.34
N LYS A 82 -8.53 -20.12 12.75
CA LYS A 82 -7.84 -21.26 13.41
C LYS A 82 -6.87 -21.98 12.48
N LYS A 83 -7.19 -22.08 11.18
CA LYS A 83 -6.37 -22.75 10.17
C LYS A 83 -5.34 -21.85 9.49
N GLY A 84 -5.44 -20.54 9.68
CA GLY A 84 -4.59 -19.57 9.02
C GLY A 84 -4.95 -19.33 7.55
N PHE A 85 -6.23 -19.49 7.18
CA PHE A 85 -6.72 -19.22 5.83
C PHE A 85 -7.15 -17.76 5.72
N ALA A 86 -6.54 -17.01 4.81
CA ALA A 86 -6.96 -15.65 4.53
C ALA A 86 -8.30 -15.68 3.78
N LEU A 87 -9.29 -14.93 4.28
CA LEU A 87 -10.56 -14.72 3.60
C LEU A 87 -10.52 -13.31 3.03
N ILE A 88 -10.60 -13.18 1.70
CA ILE A 88 -10.44 -11.90 1.01
C ILE A 88 -11.58 -11.74 0.02
N THR A 89 -12.27 -10.62 0.08
CA THR A 89 -13.32 -10.35 -0.90
C THR A 89 -12.71 -9.95 -2.24
N ASP A 90 -13.46 -10.15 -3.31
CA ASP A 90 -13.09 -9.65 -4.64
C ASP A 90 -12.93 -8.11 -4.64
N ILE A 91 -13.79 -7.39 -3.90
CA ILE A 91 -13.67 -5.94 -3.70
C ILE A 91 -12.36 -5.58 -3.00
N GLU A 92 -12.05 -6.21 -1.85
CA GLU A 92 -10.78 -5.98 -1.14
C GLU A 92 -9.56 -6.26 -2.04
N LEU A 93 -9.61 -7.36 -2.81
CA LEU A 93 -8.53 -7.71 -3.72
C LEU A 93 -8.35 -6.67 -4.85
N ILE A 94 -9.45 -6.15 -5.41
CA ILE A 94 -9.43 -5.09 -6.42
C ILE A 94 -8.82 -3.82 -5.84
N ASP A 95 -9.22 -3.42 -4.64
CA ASP A 95 -8.74 -2.20 -3.99
C ASP A 95 -7.25 -2.31 -3.63
N ILE A 96 -6.81 -3.46 -3.11
CA ILE A 96 -5.39 -3.74 -2.87
C ILE A 96 -4.59 -3.68 -4.19
N ALA A 97 -5.12 -4.24 -5.28
CA ALA A 97 -4.44 -4.22 -6.58
C ALA A 97 -4.26 -2.78 -7.11
N LYS A 98 -5.28 -1.93 -6.98
CA LYS A 98 -5.21 -0.51 -7.35
C LYS A 98 -4.21 0.25 -6.48
N SER A 99 -4.31 0.10 -5.16
CA SER A 99 -3.43 0.75 -4.19
C SER A 99 -1.97 0.32 -4.36
N SER A 100 -1.73 -0.95 -4.68
CA SER A 100 -0.38 -1.48 -5.01
C SER A 100 0.28 -0.67 -6.13
N GLN A 101 -0.45 -0.39 -7.20
CA GLN A 101 0.07 0.37 -8.33
C GLN A 101 0.20 1.86 -8.02
N MET A 102 -0.82 2.44 -7.36
CA MET A 102 -0.89 3.88 -7.09
C MET A 102 0.13 4.33 -6.04
N LEU A 103 0.35 3.53 -4.99
CA LEU A 103 1.20 3.86 -3.85
C LEU A 103 2.57 3.17 -3.91
N GLY A 104 2.83 2.37 -4.94
CA GLY A 104 4.10 1.66 -5.11
C GLY A 104 4.37 0.64 -4.00
N LEU A 105 3.36 -0.11 -3.57
CA LEU A 105 3.52 -1.11 -2.51
C LEU A 105 4.46 -2.24 -2.95
N SER A 106 5.36 -2.62 -2.04
CA SER A 106 6.28 -3.75 -2.22
C SER A 106 5.57 -5.10 -2.06
N LEU A 107 6.19 -6.17 -2.57
CA LEU A 107 5.66 -7.53 -2.40
C LEU A 107 5.56 -7.94 -0.94
N ALA A 108 6.49 -7.50 -0.09
CA ALA A 108 6.46 -7.76 1.34
C ALA A 108 5.20 -7.14 1.98
N GLU A 109 4.89 -5.88 1.65
CA GLU A 109 3.68 -5.20 2.13
C GLU A 109 2.42 -5.88 1.60
N ILE A 110 2.33 -6.14 0.29
CA ILE A 110 1.14 -6.76 -0.32
C ILE A 110 0.95 -8.19 0.23
N SER A 111 2.02 -8.93 0.52
CA SER A 111 1.94 -10.30 1.06
C SER A 111 1.22 -10.40 2.41
N LEU A 112 1.06 -9.29 3.12
CA LEU A 112 0.21 -9.22 4.32
C LEU A 112 -1.21 -9.71 4.06
N LEU A 113 -1.72 -9.62 2.82
CA LEU A 113 -3.05 -10.15 2.46
C LEU A 113 -3.20 -11.66 2.73
N PHE A 114 -2.08 -12.40 2.73
CA PHE A 114 -2.06 -13.84 3.01
C PHE A 114 -1.91 -14.17 4.49
N ARG A 115 -1.56 -13.19 5.34
CA ARG A 115 -1.25 -13.43 6.76
C ARG A 115 -2.51 -13.44 7.62
N VAL A 116 -2.58 -14.42 8.50
CA VAL A 116 -3.69 -14.59 9.45
C VAL A 116 -3.12 -14.85 10.85
N PRO A 117 -3.64 -14.19 11.90
CA PRO A 117 -4.71 -13.20 11.88
C PRO A 117 -4.25 -11.79 11.46
N ASN A 118 -5.21 -10.92 11.14
CA ASN A 118 -5.06 -9.47 10.98
C ASN A 118 -4.21 -8.94 9.82
N GLY A 119 -3.72 -9.79 8.90
CA GLY A 119 -2.89 -9.34 7.78
C GLY A 119 -3.59 -8.33 6.87
N LEU A 120 -4.86 -8.55 6.54
CA LEU A 120 -5.67 -7.57 5.78
C LEU A 120 -5.83 -6.24 6.52
N THR A 121 -6.10 -6.28 7.83
CA THR A 121 -6.23 -5.05 8.64
C THR A 121 -4.93 -4.25 8.63
N GLN A 122 -3.79 -4.92 8.85
CA GLN A 122 -2.47 -4.28 8.79
C GLN A 122 -2.18 -3.69 7.41
N LEU A 123 -2.55 -4.39 6.34
CA LEU A 123 -2.39 -3.90 4.97
C LEU A 123 -3.26 -2.66 4.71
N THR A 124 -4.52 -2.66 5.16
CA THR A 124 -5.42 -1.50 5.02
C THR A 124 -4.92 -0.28 5.78
N GLU A 125 -4.42 -0.47 7.00
CA GLU A 125 -3.79 0.61 7.79
C GLU A 125 -2.56 1.17 7.07
N LEU A 126 -1.70 0.29 6.53
CA LEU A 126 -0.51 0.69 5.76
C LEU A 126 -0.88 1.49 4.51
N ILE A 127 -1.87 1.02 3.75
CA ILE A 127 -2.38 1.72 2.56
C ILE A 127 -2.92 3.10 2.94
N THR A 128 -3.69 3.19 4.04
CA THR A 128 -4.26 4.44 4.54
C THR A 128 -3.16 5.43 4.92
N ASN A 129 -2.12 4.97 5.62
CA ASN A 129 -0.99 5.81 6.02
C ASN A 129 -0.21 6.33 4.80
N LYS A 130 0.09 5.47 3.82
CA LYS A 130 0.76 5.89 2.59
C LYS A 130 -0.08 6.86 1.76
N GLN A 131 -1.40 6.67 1.70
CA GLN A 131 -2.29 7.62 1.04
C GLN A 131 -2.24 8.98 1.75
N ARG A 132 -2.30 8.98 3.09
CA ARG A 132 -2.20 10.20 3.88
C ARG A 132 -0.88 10.94 3.65
N GLU A 133 0.24 10.22 3.55
CA GLU A 133 1.54 10.81 3.19
C GLU A 133 1.49 11.52 1.83
N GLN A 134 0.88 10.91 0.80
CA GLN A 134 0.71 11.52 -0.52
C GLN A 134 -0.19 12.77 -0.47
N ASP A 135 -1.29 12.70 0.28
CA ASP A 135 -2.21 13.83 0.42
C ASP A 135 -1.52 15.02 1.11
N ILE A 136 -0.70 14.76 2.14
CA ILE A 136 0.10 15.79 2.80
C ILE A 136 1.08 16.43 1.82
N VAL A 137 1.78 15.64 1.00
CA VAL A 137 2.68 16.17 -0.04
C VAL A 137 1.94 17.09 -1.00
N PHE A 138 0.75 16.67 -1.46
CA PHE A 138 -0.09 17.48 -2.32
C PHE A 138 -0.44 18.82 -1.66
N TRP A 139 -0.88 18.80 -0.41
CA TRP A 139 -1.25 20.02 0.31
C TRP A 139 -0.04 20.91 0.58
N VAL A 140 1.10 20.36 0.96
CA VAL A 140 2.35 21.12 1.13
C VAL A 140 2.68 21.87 -0.15
N VAL A 141 2.81 21.19 -1.29
CA VAL A 141 3.16 21.83 -2.56
C VAL A 141 2.10 22.86 -2.99
N SER A 142 0.82 22.55 -2.78
CA SER A 142 -0.29 23.45 -3.12
C SER A 142 -0.27 24.73 -2.28
N THR A 143 -0.02 24.62 -0.97
CA THR A 143 0.10 25.78 -0.07
C THR A 143 1.34 26.61 -0.39
N PHE A 144 2.48 25.98 -0.70
CA PHE A 144 3.66 26.70 -1.19
C PHE A 144 3.33 27.52 -2.44
N LYS A 145 2.63 26.93 -3.41
CA LYS A 145 2.25 27.62 -4.64
C LYS A 145 1.31 28.82 -4.40
N GLN A 146 0.45 28.74 -3.39
CA GLN A 146 -0.52 29.79 -3.07
C GLN A 146 0.10 30.92 -2.24
N GLU A 147 0.86 30.59 -1.19
CA GLU A 147 1.23 31.54 -0.14
C GLU A 147 2.67 32.07 -0.25
N GLN A 148 3.56 31.38 -0.97
CA GLN A 148 4.99 31.75 -1.00
C GLN A 148 5.25 33.15 -1.55
N ASN A 149 4.45 33.63 -2.50
CA ASN A 149 4.62 34.99 -3.05
C ASN A 149 4.37 36.08 -2.00
N ALA A 150 3.47 35.83 -1.03
CA ALA A 150 3.15 36.77 0.03
C ALA A 150 4.10 36.64 1.23
N MET A 151 4.58 35.43 1.52
CA MET A 151 5.40 35.12 2.71
C MET A 151 6.90 35.00 2.42
N GLU A 152 7.32 35.08 1.16
CA GLU A 152 8.68 34.85 0.63
C GLU A 152 9.24 33.43 0.82
N SER A 153 9.03 32.82 2.00
CA SER A 153 9.39 31.44 2.35
C SER A 153 8.42 30.91 3.41
N LEU A 154 8.30 29.59 3.54
CA LEU A 154 7.38 28.96 4.49
C LEU A 154 8.11 27.92 5.34
N SER A 155 7.69 27.81 6.59
CA SER A 155 8.12 26.76 7.53
C SER A 155 7.01 25.73 7.77
N ALA A 156 7.35 24.59 8.38
CA ALA A 156 6.36 23.59 8.78
C ALA A 156 5.34 24.19 9.78
N ARG A 157 5.78 25.10 10.65
CA ARG A 157 4.91 25.81 11.59
C ARG A 157 3.89 26.71 10.88
N ASP A 158 4.29 27.40 9.81
CA ASP A 158 3.38 28.23 9.02
C ASP A 158 2.29 27.36 8.37
N LEU A 159 2.71 26.25 7.72
CA LEU A 159 1.77 25.33 7.09
C LEU A 159 0.84 24.66 8.10
N TYR A 160 1.32 24.37 9.31
CA TYR A 160 0.45 23.87 10.38
C TYR A 160 -0.69 24.86 10.67
N PHE A 161 -0.40 26.16 10.78
CA PHE A 161 -1.44 27.16 11.03
C PHE A 161 -2.39 27.38 9.85
N LEU A 162 -1.88 27.29 8.62
CA LEU A 162 -2.67 27.42 7.39
C LEU A 162 -3.59 26.21 7.19
N LEU A 163 -3.13 25.00 7.54
CA LEU A 163 -3.82 23.74 7.23
C LEU A 163 -4.63 23.16 8.40
N ARG A 164 -4.47 23.62 9.64
CA ARG A 164 -5.17 23.08 10.84
C ARG A 164 -6.71 23.11 10.82
N ARG A 165 -7.32 23.81 9.85
CA ARG A 165 -8.79 23.88 9.68
C ARG A 165 -9.29 23.16 8.42
N THR A 166 -8.38 22.54 7.67
CA THR A 166 -8.72 21.72 6.51
C THR A 166 -9.07 20.31 6.95
N GLU A 167 -9.68 19.52 6.05
CA GLU A 167 -9.98 18.12 6.34
C GLU A 167 -8.72 17.28 6.59
N ILE A 168 -7.60 17.59 5.92
CA ILE A 168 -6.34 16.85 6.10
C ILE A 168 -5.71 17.12 7.47
N SER A 169 -5.83 18.36 7.98
CA SER A 169 -5.32 18.86 9.26
C SER A 169 -4.04 18.17 9.73
N PRO A 170 -2.91 18.31 9.00
CA PRO A 170 -1.70 17.56 9.28
C PRO A 170 -1.08 17.97 10.62
N SER A 171 -0.42 17.03 11.28
CA SER A 171 0.38 17.32 12.47
C SER A 171 1.66 18.06 12.09
N LEU A 172 2.34 18.62 13.09
CA LEU A 172 3.61 19.30 12.85
C LEU A 172 4.69 18.30 12.42
N GLU A 173 4.69 17.10 13.00
CA GLU A 173 5.61 16.01 12.67
C GLU A 173 5.43 15.56 11.22
N GLU A 174 4.17 15.41 10.77
CA GLU A 174 3.84 15.07 9.38
C GLU A 174 4.36 16.11 8.39
N LEU A 175 4.20 17.41 8.72
CA LEU A 175 4.72 18.49 7.90
C LEU A 175 6.25 18.54 7.88
N ILE A 176 6.90 18.34 9.04
CA ILE A 176 8.37 18.26 9.11
C ILE A 176 8.87 17.11 8.22
N ALA A 177 8.29 15.92 8.34
CA ALA A 177 8.67 14.75 7.53
C ALA A 177 8.47 15.01 6.03
N ALA A 178 7.36 15.65 5.64
CA ALA A 178 7.11 16.02 4.26
C ALA A 178 8.15 17.04 3.75
N PHE A 179 8.50 18.05 4.55
CA PHE A 179 9.50 19.05 4.18
C PHE A 179 10.90 18.44 4.02
N GLU A 180 11.30 17.59 4.97
CA GLU A 180 12.56 16.85 4.91
C GLU A 180 12.63 15.99 3.66
N MET A 181 11.59 15.21 3.37
CA MET A 181 11.53 14.39 2.16
C MET A 181 11.64 15.25 0.90
N LEU A 182 10.83 16.31 0.78
CA LEU A 182 10.76 17.15 -0.41
C LEU A 182 12.02 18.00 -0.63
N SER A 183 12.85 18.18 0.41
CA SER A 183 14.12 18.92 0.34
C SER A 183 15.35 18.03 0.12
N LYS A 184 15.23 16.70 0.18
CA LYS A 184 16.31 15.78 -0.20
C LYS A 184 16.74 16.01 -1.65
N ASP A 185 18.04 15.95 -1.93
CA ASP A 185 18.61 16.22 -3.25
C ASP A 185 18.01 15.34 -4.37
N GLU A 186 17.61 14.11 -4.04
CA GLU A 186 16.97 13.19 -4.98
C GLU A 186 15.63 13.75 -5.49
N ILE A 187 14.89 14.47 -4.66
CA ILE A 187 13.62 15.14 -5.02
C ILE A 187 13.89 16.61 -5.39
N GLY A 188 14.42 17.38 -4.43
CA GLY A 188 14.92 18.74 -4.61
C GLY A 188 13.84 19.74 -4.98
N ILE A 189 12.59 19.52 -4.55
CA ILE A 189 11.47 20.41 -4.88
C ILE A 189 11.37 21.58 -3.89
N LEU A 190 11.73 21.36 -2.62
CA LEU A 190 11.88 22.40 -1.61
C LEU A 190 13.36 22.71 -1.38
N ILE A 191 13.71 24.00 -1.36
CA ILE A 191 15.07 24.48 -1.10
C ILE A 191 15.07 25.21 0.24
N GLN A 192 15.90 24.74 1.18
CA GLN A 192 16.06 25.39 2.46
C GLN A 192 16.70 26.78 2.28
N ILE A 193 16.08 27.82 2.82
CA ILE A 193 16.60 29.20 2.77
C ILE A 193 17.23 29.61 4.09
N LYS A 194 16.58 29.25 5.21
CA LYS A 194 17.06 29.63 6.54
C LYS A 194 16.89 28.48 7.52
N LYS A 195 18.01 28.05 8.09
CA LYS A 195 18.02 27.11 9.22
C LYS A 195 17.66 27.85 10.50
N ALA A 196 16.68 27.35 11.24
CA ALA A 196 16.35 27.80 12.59
C ALA A 196 16.92 26.82 13.63
N SER A 197 16.89 27.21 14.92
CA SER A 197 17.26 26.31 16.02
C SER A 197 16.25 25.17 16.15
N GLU A 198 14.96 25.52 16.11
CA GLU A 198 13.85 24.58 16.09
C GLU A 198 13.50 24.21 14.65
N ILE A 199 13.36 22.92 14.38
CA ILE A 199 13.22 22.41 13.00
C ILE A 199 11.93 22.90 12.35
N GLU A 200 10.84 23.05 13.11
CA GLU A 200 9.56 23.51 12.59
C GLU A 200 9.57 24.95 12.09
N ASN A 201 10.58 25.75 12.49
CA ASN A 201 10.76 27.14 12.11
C ASN A 201 11.79 27.31 10.98
N THR A 202 12.38 26.21 10.49
CA THR A 202 13.25 26.24 9.31
C THR A 202 12.41 26.57 8.09
N THR A 203 12.85 27.54 7.28
CA THR A 203 12.08 28.01 6.13
C THR A 203 12.65 27.50 4.82
N TYR A 204 11.73 27.22 3.91
CA TYR A 204 11.99 26.65 2.60
C TYR A 204 11.30 27.49 1.52
N VAL A 205 11.71 27.29 0.28
CA VAL A 205 11.02 27.76 -0.91
C VAL A 205 10.82 26.64 -1.90
N LEU A 206 9.66 26.62 -2.55
CA LEU A 206 9.37 25.87 -3.76
C LEU A 206 10.05 26.58 -4.95
N ARG A 207 10.99 25.90 -5.62
CA ARG A 207 11.67 26.39 -6.83
C ARG A 207 11.90 25.26 -7.82
N GLY A 208 11.83 25.58 -9.12
CA GLY A 208 12.16 24.64 -10.18
C GLY A 208 11.18 23.46 -10.30
N GLU A 209 9.92 23.64 -9.86
CA GLU A 209 8.90 22.59 -9.76
C GLU A 209 8.80 21.70 -11.01
N HIS A 210 8.71 22.30 -12.19
CA HIS A 210 8.59 21.55 -13.44
C HIS A 210 9.85 20.76 -13.80
N HIS A 211 11.04 21.34 -13.57
CA HIS A 211 12.30 20.67 -13.85
C HIS A 211 12.48 19.45 -12.92
N CYS A 212 12.25 19.60 -11.61
CA CYS A 212 12.38 18.50 -10.65
C CYS A 212 11.40 17.36 -10.94
N VAL A 213 10.14 17.67 -11.22
CA VAL A 213 9.12 16.67 -11.61
C VAL A 213 9.52 15.95 -12.91
N ASN A 214 9.98 16.68 -13.92
CA ASN A 214 10.41 16.08 -15.18
C ASN A 214 11.64 15.20 -15.02
N ARG A 215 12.60 15.59 -14.17
CA ARG A 215 13.78 14.78 -13.82
C ARG A 215 13.38 13.47 -13.15
N LEU A 216 12.50 13.53 -12.14
CA LEU A 216 11.99 12.33 -11.45
C LEU A 216 11.27 11.39 -12.42
N ARG A 217 10.42 11.94 -13.32
CA ARG A 217 9.74 11.15 -14.34
C ARG A 217 10.72 10.52 -15.32
N ALA A 218 11.74 11.25 -15.77
CA ALA A 218 12.77 10.72 -16.67
C ALA A 218 13.57 9.58 -16.02
N LEU A 219 13.90 9.71 -14.73
CA LEU A 219 14.57 8.66 -13.95
C LEU A 219 13.68 7.41 -13.84
N ALA A 220 12.43 7.58 -13.42
CA ALA A 220 11.47 6.47 -13.31
C ALA A 220 11.30 5.73 -14.64
N ASN A 221 11.12 6.47 -15.75
CA ASN A 221 11.01 5.88 -17.08
C ASN A 221 12.27 5.12 -17.51
N SER A 222 13.46 5.57 -17.08
CA SER A 222 14.73 4.89 -17.41
C SER A 222 14.88 3.58 -16.64
N ILE A 223 14.46 3.57 -15.36
CA ILE A 223 14.43 2.36 -14.54
C ILE A 223 13.42 1.36 -15.11
N GLU A 224 12.21 1.82 -15.45
CA GLU A 224 11.15 0.96 -16.03
C GLU A 224 11.62 0.28 -17.31
N LYS A 225 12.29 1.01 -18.22
CA LYS A 225 12.89 0.45 -19.43
C LYS A 225 13.99 -0.58 -19.16
N GLY A 226 14.67 -0.51 -18.02
CA GLY A 226 15.69 -1.48 -17.63
C GLY A 226 15.11 -2.76 -17.02
N LEU A 227 13.86 -2.72 -16.55
CA LEU A 227 13.15 -3.87 -15.98
C LEU A 227 12.33 -4.66 -17.03
N SER A 228 12.02 -4.01 -18.17
CA SER A 228 11.30 -4.61 -19.32
C SER A 228 12.23 -5.37 -20.26
#